data_AF-A0A7S1TG15-F1
#
_entry.id   AF-A0A7S1TG15-F1
#
_cell.length_a   1.000
_cell.length_b   1.000
_cell.length_c   1.000
_cell.angle_alpha   90.00
_cell.angle_beta   90.00
_cell.angle_gamma   90.00
#
_symmetry.space_group_name_H-M   'P 1'
#
loop_
_entity.id
_entity.type
_entity.pdbx_description
1 polymer ?
#
loop_
_entity_poly.entity_id
_entity_poly.type
_entity_poly.pdbx_seq_one_letter_code
_entity_poly.pdbx_strand_id
1 'polypeptide(L)'
;AFLVSTNPPQHDRRYFTKDRTRQSRSRRRTISHKSSSLPSATSQPYKRQSFSLQRLLAITESLTLDQRDPNPLPLTLFGTSLLTHIADLTHLHLLTINPHLTEPTLTCNAPESLIHHLATHLQLDLAYFLHHDPQV
;
A
#
# COMPACT_ATOMS: atom_id res chain seq x y z
N ALA A 1 -0.12 -4.17 -2.08
CA ALA A 1 0.87 -4.69 -3.06
C ALA A 1 1.66 -3.57 -3.71
N PHE A 2 1.04 -2.67 -4.48
CA PHE A 2 1.74 -1.57 -5.15
C PHE A 2 2.64 -0.74 -4.22
N LEU A 3 2.11 -0.22 -3.11
CA LEU A 3 2.89 0.53 -2.12
C LEU A 3 4.08 -0.27 -1.57
N VAL A 4 3.91 -1.58 -1.40
CA VAL A 4 4.95 -2.50 -0.90
C VAL A 4 6.05 -2.69 -1.93
N SER A 5 5.69 -2.83 -3.21
CA SER A 5 6.67 -2.96 -4.30
C SER A 5 7.42 -1.67 -4.60
N THR A 6 6.80 -0.51 -4.36
CA THR A 6 7.39 0.79 -4.73
C THR A 6 8.23 1.37 -3.59
N ASN A 7 7.83 1.15 -2.33
CA ASN A 7 8.60 1.65 -1.20
C ASN A 7 9.72 0.68 -0.80
N PRO A 8 10.93 1.17 -0.54
CA PRO A 8 11.96 0.37 0.11
C PRO A 8 11.53 -0.09 1.51
N PRO A 9 11.83 -1.34 1.94
CA PRO A 9 11.44 -1.87 3.25
C PRO A 9 11.89 -1.02 4.44
N GLN A 10 13.02 -0.30 4.31
CA GLN A 10 13.56 0.56 5.36
C GLN A 10 12.59 1.69 5.74
N HIS A 11 11.65 2.06 4.86
CA HIS A 11 10.71 3.13 5.09
C HIS A 11 9.34 2.68 5.60
N ASP A 12 9.07 1.37 5.68
CA ASP A 12 7.75 0.88 6.06
C ASP A 12 7.32 1.41 7.42
N ARG A 13 8.26 1.45 8.37
CA ARG A 13 7.99 1.94 9.72
C ARG A 13 7.50 3.39 9.72
N ARG A 14 8.06 4.23 8.84
CA ARG A 14 7.72 5.66 8.75
C ARG A 14 6.32 5.88 8.19
N TYR A 15 5.92 5.10 7.20
CA TYR A 15 4.66 5.30 6.48
C TYR A 15 3.49 4.48 7.05
N PHE A 16 3.75 3.35 7.72
CA PHE A 16 2.75 2.35 8.06
C PHE A 16 2.64 1.99 9.57
N THR A 17 3.31 2.69 10.49
CA THR A 17 3.15 2.43 11.95
C THR A 17 2.08 3.27 12.66
N LYS A 18 1.60 2.74 13.79
CA LYS A 18 0.44 3.21 14.59
C LYS A 18 0.62 4.55 15.32
N ASP A 19 1.81 5.16 15.30
CA ASP A 19 2.01 6.53 15.83
C ASP A 19 1.28 7.61 15.00
N ARG A 20 0.59 7.21 13.92
CA ARG A 20 -0.30 8.03 13.09
C ARG A 20 -1.44 8.71 13.84
N THR A 21 -1.90 8.24 15.00
CA THR A 21 -3.05 8.87 15.70
C THR A 21 -2.80 10.33 16.08
N ARG A 22 -1.55 10.72 16.41
CA ARG A 22 -1.19 12.13 16.66
C ARG A 22 -1.10 12.97 15.40
N GLN A 23 -0.56 12.43 14.31
CA GLN A 23 -0.39 13.16 13.04
C GLN A 23 -1.67 13.23 12.19
N SER A 24 -2.53 12.20 12.26
CA SER A 24 -3.82 12.12 11.55
C SER A 24 -4.85 13.14 12.08
N ARG A 25 -4.92 13.32 13.41
CA ARG A 25 -5.76 14.37 14.04
C ARG A 25 -5.32 15.79 13.69
N SER A 26 -4.02 16.02 13.55
CA SER A 26 -3.48 17.32 13.11
C SER A 26 -3.77 17.60 11.63
N ARG A 27 -3.75 16.57 10.77
CA ARG A 27 -3.93 16.70 9.32
C ARG A 27 -5.36 16.74 8.80
N ARG A 28 -6.35 16.16 9.51
CA ARG A 28 -7.77 16.39 9.15
C ARG A 28 -8.13 17.88 9.11
N ARG A 29 -7.42 18.73 9.86
CA ARG A 29 -7.58 20.19 9.81
C ARG A 29 -6.90 20.86 8.60
N THR A 30 -5.91 20.24 7.96
CA THR A 30 -5.16 20.84 6.83
C THR A 30 -5.57 20.33 5.45
N ILE A 31 -6.13 19.12 5.35
CA ILE A 31 -6.59 18.54 4.07
C ILE A 31 -7.82 19.26 3.50
N SER A 32 -8.58 20.00 4.32
CA SER A 32 -9.70 20.84 3.83
C SER A 32 -9.28 21.97 2.89
N HIS A 33 -7.98 22.31 2.80
CA HIS A 33 -7.52 23.49 2.05
C HIS A 33 -6.43 23.22 1.01
N LYS A 34 -6.04 21.97 0.78
CA LYS A 34 -5.06 21.64 -0.25
C LYS A 34 -5.50 20.38 -0.98
N SER A 35 -6.20 20.58 -2.09
CA SER A 35 -6.21 19.65 -3.21
C SER A 35 -4.75 19.38 -3.59
N SER A 36 -4.15 18.32 -3.04
CA SER A 36 -2.87 17.82 -3.50
C SER A 36 -3.11 17.20 -4.87
N SER A 37 -3.00 18.03 -5.91
CA SER A 37 -2.67 17.52 -7.23
C SER A 37 -1.36 16.76 -7.08
N LEU A 38 -1.44 15.43 -7.09
CA LEU A 38 -0.30 14.58 -7.45
C LEU A 38 0.39 15.26 -8.65
N PRO A 39 1.71 15.44 -8.65
CA PRO A 39 2.40 15.92 -9.84
C PRO A 39 1.96 15.02 -10.99
N SER A 40 1.36 15.66 -12.00
CA SER A 40 0.87 15.01 -13.21
C SER A 40 1.98 14.10 -13.73
N ALA A 41 1.71 12.80 -13.75
CA ALA A 41 2.54 11.74 -14.33
C ALA A 41 4.02 12.12 -14.45
N THR A 42 4.79 11.97 -13.37
CA THR A 42 6.24 11.87 -13.51
C THR A 42 6.52 10.86 -14.62
N SER A 43 7.22 11.28 -15.68
CA SER A 43 7.42 10.55 -16.93
C SER A 43 8.19 9.22 -16.80
N GLN A 44 8.49 8.81 -15.56
CA GLN A 44 9.18 7.59 -15.21
C GLN A 44 8.21 6.67 -14.44
N PRO A 45 8.02 5.43 -14.90
CA PRO A 45 7.22 4.45 -14.16
C PRO A 45 7.83 4.21 -12.77
N TYR A 46 6.99 3.96 -11.77
CA TYR A 46 7.48 3.67 -10.42
C TYR A 46 8.37 2.42 -10.47
N LYS A 47 9.57 2.51 -9.89
CA LYS A 47 10.46 1.35 -9.76
C LYS A 47 9.82 0.34 -8.80
N ARG A 48 9.52 -0.86 -9.30
CA ARG A 48 8.89 -1.94 -8.52
C ARG A 48 9.89 -3.01 -8.15
N GLN A 49 9.77 -3.50 -6.92
CA GLN A 49 10.62 -4.55 -6.37
C GLN A 49 9.76 -5.73 -5.90
N SER A 50 10.37 -6.91 -5.87
CA SER A 50 9.78 -8.08 -5.23
C SER A 50 9.70 -7.88 -3.71
N PHE A 51 8.65 -8.40 -3.08
CA PHE A 51 8.43 -8.27 -1.64
C PHE A 51 7.95 -9.59 -1.03
N SER A 52 8.17 -9.79 0.27
CA SER A 52 7.70 -11.00 0.96
C SER A 52 6.19 -10.95 1.23
N LEU A 53 5.56 -12.12 1.29
CA LEU A 53 4.15 -12.23 1.70
C LEU A 53 3.92 -11.62 3.09
N GLN A 54 4.81 -11.88 4.05
CA GLN A 54 4.70 -11.34 5.41
C GLN A 54 4.64 -9.80 5.42
N ARG A 55 5.47 -9.13 4.61
CA ARG A 55 5.46 -7.67 4.48
C ARG A 55 4.16 -7.15 3.88
N LEU A 56 3.61 -7.84 2.88
CA LEU A 56 2.29 -7.51 2.31
C LEU A 56 1.19 -7.59 3.36
N LEU A 57 1.17 -8.67 4.15
CA LEU A 57 0.18 -8.88 5.21
C LEU A 57 0.26 -7.77 6.26
N ALA A 58 1.46 -7.48 6.77
CA ALA A 58 1.67 -6.45 7.80
C ALA A 58 1.23 -5.04 7.34
N ILE A 59 1.56 -4.66 6.10
CA ILE A 59 1.16 -3.34 5.57
C ILE A 59 -0.35 -3.30 5.29
N THR A 60 -0.94 -4.38 4.82
CA THR A 60 -2.41 -4.44 4.59
C THR A 60 -3.18 -4.33 5.90
N GLU A 61 -2.68 -4.98 6.95
CA GLU A 61 -3.22 -4.85 8.30
C GLU A 61 -3.13 -3.40 8.82
N SER A 62 -1.96 -2.76 8.67
CA SER A 62 -1.76 -1.35 9.01
C SER A 62 -2.78 -0.43 8.33
N LEU A 63 -3.00 -0.59 7.02
CA LEU A 63 -3.89 0.25 6.24
C LEU A 63 -5.38 0.05 6.59
N THR A 64 -5.77 -1.19 6.91
CA THR A 64 -7.16 -1.51 7.27
C THR A 64 -7.53 -1.07 8.68
N LEU A 65 -6.57 -1.08 9.62
CA LEU A 65 -6.77 -0.57 10.98
C LEU A 65 -6.99 0.96 10.99
N ASP A 66 -6.42 1.72 10.05
CA ASP A 66 -6.64 3.17 9.93
C ASP A 66 -8.03 3.54 9.37
N GLN A 67 -8.71 2.61 8.68
CA GLN A 67 -10.02 2.86 8.07
C GLN A 67 -11.20 2.51 8.98
N ARG A 68 -11.00 1.80 10.09
CA ARG A 68 -12.08 1.34 10.99
C ARG A 68 -12.19 2.21 12.26
N ASP A 69 -13.45 2.39 12.67
CA ASP A 69 -13.90 2.98 13.93
C ASP A 69 -13.12 2.51 15.19
N PRO A 70 -13.19 3.26 16.32
CA PRO A 70 -12.38 3.07 17.53
C PRO A 70 -12.57 1.73 18.28
N ASN A 71 -13.33 0.77 17.73
CA ASN A 71 -13.50 -0.57 18.28
C ASN A 71 -12.90 -1.61 17.33
N PRO A 72 -11.63 -2.01 17.52
CA PRO A 72 -10.98 -2.97 16.64
C PRO A 72 -11.54 -4.38 16.90
N LEU A 73 -12.29 -4.93 15.95
CA LEU A 73 -12.55 -6.37 15.93
C LEU A 73 -11.21 -7.11 15.73
N PRO A 74 -10.97 -8.22 16.45
CA PRO A 74 -9.70 -8.93 16.43
C PRO A 74 -9.38 -9.49 15.04
N LEU A 75 -8.08 -9.46 14.75
CA LEU A 75 -7.37 -9.66 13.48
C LEU A 75 -7.45 -11.09 12.89
N THR A 76 -8.29 -11.95 13.43
CA THR A 76 -8.35 -13.38 13.07
C THR A 76 -9.31 -13.69 11.90
N LEU A 77 -10.13 -12.73 11.47
CA LEU A 77 -11.14 -12.92 10.40
C LEU A 77 -10.62 -12.69 8.96
N PHE A 78 -9.37 -12.26 8.78
CA PHE A 78 -8.81 -11.95 7.45
C PHE A 78 -7.88 -13.02 6.88
N GLY A 79 -7.44 -14.01 7.65
CA GLY A 79 -6.37 -14.93 7.22
C GLY A 79 -6.73 -15.75 5.97
N THR A 80 -7.89 -16.42 5.98
CA THR A 80 -8.31 -17.27 4.85
C THR A 80 -8.83 -16.46 3.67
N SER A 81 -9.62 -15.42 3.93
CA SER A 81 -10.17 -14.57 2.86
C SER A 81 -9.07 -13.78 2.15
N LEU A 82 -8.06 -13.26 2.85
CA LEU A 82 -7.02 -12.46 2.21
C LEU A 82 -6.08 -13.32 1.36
N LEU A 83 -5.80 -14.56 1.77
CA LEU A 83 -5.05 -15.51 0.95
C LEU A 83 -5.81 -15.90 -0.32
N THR A 84 -7.14 -16.07 -0.25
CA THR A 84 -7.94 -16.30 -1.47
C THR A 84 -7.91 -15.09 -2.40
N HIS A 85 -8.02 -13.86 -1.88
CA HIS A 85 -7.87 -12.67 -2.73
C HIS A 85 -6.46 -12.56 -3.35
N ILE A 86 -5.40 -12.96 -2.65
CA ILE A 86 -4.05 -13.01 -3.22
C ILE A 86 -3.99 -14.04 -4.36
N ALA A 87 -4.60 -15.20 -4.19
CA ALA A 87 -4.69 -16.22 -5.23
C ALA A 87 -5.45 -15.69 -6.46
N ASP A 88 -6.59 -15.03 -6.25
CA ASP A 88 -7.40 -14.42 -7.33
C ASP A 88 -6.61 -13.34 -8.08
N LEU A 89 -5.93 -12.45 -7.36
CA LEU A 89 -5.07 -11.42 -7.95
C LEU A 89 -3.88 -12.02 -8.72
N THR A 90 -3.39 -13.18 -8.29
CA THR A 90 -2.34 -13.94 -9.00
C THR A 90 -2.90 -14.56 -10.28
N HIS A 91 -4.12 -15.11 -10.22
CA HIS A 91 -4.81 -15.67 -11.39
C HIS A 91 -5.12 -14.60 -12.45
N LEU A 92 -5.45 -13.37 -12.01
CA LEU A 92 -5.65 -12.20 -12.88
C LEU A 92 -4.33 -11.55 -13.36
N HIS A 93 -3.17 -12.13 -13.05
CA HIS A 93 -1.84 -11.60 -13.36
C HIS A 93 -1.55 -10.20 -12.79
N LEU A 94 -2.32 -9.72 -11.82
CA LEU A 94 -2.08 -8.45 -11.12
C LEU A 94 -0.99 -8.62 -10.04
N LEU A 95 -0.79 -9.86 -9.58
CA LEU A 95 0.33 -10.30 -8.76
C LEU A 95 1.04 -11.48 -9.43
N THR A 96 2.33 -11.63 -9.17
CA THR A 96 3.10 -12.83 -9.53
C THR A 96 3.81 -13.35 -8.30
N ILE A 97 3.67 -14.65 -8.04
CA ILE A 97 4.41 -15.38 -7.01
C ILE A 97 5.67 -15.95 -7.67
N ASN A 98 6.83 -15.66 -7.10
CA ASN A 98 8.12 -16.19 -7.54
C ASN A 98 8.54 -17.32 -6.59
N PRO A 99 8.35 -18.60 -6.97
CA PRO A 99 8.58 -19.75 -6.08
C PRO A 99 10.06 -20.17 -5.99
N HIS A 100 10.94 -19.64 -6.84
CA HIS A 100 12.32 -20.10 -7.00
C HIS A 100 13.31 -19.56 -5.95
N LEU A 101 12.82 -18.85 -4.95
CA LEU A 101 13.64 -18.30 -3.86
C LEU A 101 13.44 -19.16 -2.61
N THR A 102 14.45 -19.18 -1.73
CA THR A 102 14.37 -19.81 -0.40
C THR A 102 13.16 -19.35 0.42
N GLU A 103 12.64 -18.16 0.10
CA GLU A 103 11.35 -17.66 0.57
C GLU A 103 10.52 -17.16 -0.63
N PRO A 104 9.24 -17.54 -0.76
CA PRO A 104 8.41 -17.09 -1.87
C PRO A 104 8.24 -15.56 -1.83
N THR A 105 8.54 -14.89 -2.94
CA THR A 105 8.33 -13.45 -3.09
C THR A 105 7.18 -13.15 -4.04
N LEU A 106 6.62 -11.96 -3.89
CA LEU A 106 5.52 -11.44 -4.68
C LEU A 106 6.00 -10.23 -5.48
N THR A 107 5.45 -10.08 -6.68
CA THR A 107 5.65 -8.90 -7.54
C THR A 107 4.30 -8.33 -7.95
N CYS A 108 4.20 -7.01 -7.98
CA CYS A 108 2.95 -6.32 -8.34
C CYS A 108 3.01 -5.85 -9.79
N ASN A 109 2.12 -6.40 -10.62
CA ASN A 109 2.06 -6.12 -12.05
C ASN A 109 0.89 -5.19 -12.41
N ALA A 110 0.04 -4.84 -11.44
CA ALA A 110 -1.11 -3.98 -11.67
C ALA A 110 -0.70 -2.65 -12.37
N PRO A 111 -1.38 -2.25 -13.45
CA PRO A 111 -1.01 -1.03 -14.17
C PRO A 111 -1.25 0.21 -13.29
N GLU A 112 -0.39 1.22 -13.43
CA GLU A 112 -0.45 2.42 -12.57
C GLU A 112 -1.78 3.16 -12.72
N SER A 113 -2.35 3.19 -13.93
CA SER A 113 -3.68 3.76 -14.19
C SER A 113 -4.76 3.12 -13.33
N LEU A 114 -4.75 1.79 -13.17
CA LEU A 114 -5.65 1.06 -12.29
C LEU A 114 -5.40 1.42 -10.82
N ILE A 115 -4.14 1.51 -10.40
CA ILE A 115 -3.78 1.88 -9.03
C ILE A 115 -4.27 3.29 -8.68
N HIS A 116 -4.06 4.26 -9.56
CA HIS A 116 -4.55 5.63 -9.38
C HIS A 116 -6.07 5.67 -9.32
N HIS A 117 -6.76 4.95 -10.22
CA HIS A 117 -8.22 4.87 -10.22
C HIS A 117 -8.76 4.27 -8.90
N LEU A 118 -8.17 3.16 -8.44
CA LEU A 118 -8.53 2.53 -7.16
C LEU A 118 -8.26 3.45 -5.97
N ALA A 119 -7.15 4.18 -5.97
CA ALA A 119 -6.84 5.12 -4.91
C ALA A 119 -7.84 6.26 -4.82
N THR A 120 -8.24 6.83 -5.96
CA THR A 120 -9.31 7.85 -6.00
C THR A 120 -10.63 7.27 -5.49
N HIS A 121 -11.00 6.07 -5.93
CA HIS A 121 -12.23 5.40 -5.49
C HIS A 121 -12.24 5.11 -3.98
N LEU A 122 -11.10 4.71 -3.42
CA LEU A 122 -10.93 4.41 -2.00
C LEU A 122 -10.60 5.65 -1.15
N GLN A 123 -10.57 6.85 -1.75
CA GLN A 123 -10.15 8.11 -1.12
C GLN A 123 -8.79 7.98 -0.39
N LEU A 124 -7.88 7.19 -0.97
CA LEU A 124 -6.54 6.94 -0.44
C LEU A 124 -5.55 7.95 -1.05
N ASP A 125 -4.90 8.74 -0.21
CA ASP A 125 -3.82 9.64 -0.65
C ASP A 125 -2.54 8.85 -0.93
N LEU A 126 -2.35 8.40 -2.17
CA LEU A 126 -1.15 7.66 -2.59
C LEU A 126 0.15 8.45 -2.36
N ALA A 127 0.15 9.77 -2.61
CA ALA A 127 1.34 10.60 -2.49
C ALA A 127 1.90 10.58 -1.07
N TYR A 128 1.02 10.49 -0.08
CA TYR A 128 1.43 10.38 1.31
C TYR A 128 2.22 9.10 1.61
N PHE A 129 1.80 7.99 1.00
CA PHE A 129 2.37 6.68 1.28
C PHE A 129 3.57 6.35 0.42
N LEU A 130 3.75 7.03 -0.70
CA LEU A 130 4.88 6.80 -1.59
C LEU A 130 6.13 7.51 -1.06
N HIS A 131 7.23 6.77 -1.03
CA HIS A 131 8.53 7.36 -0.80
C HIS A 131 8.94 8.16 -2.04
N HIS A 132 9.02 9.48 -1.90
CA HIS A 132 9.67 10.34 -2.87
C HIS A 132 11.16 10.38 -2.52
N ASP A 133 11.97 9.72 -3.34
CA ASP A 133 13.41 9.93 -3.32
C ASP A 133 13.67 11.26 -4.06
N PRO A 134 14.15 12.33 -3.41
CA PRO A 134 14.33 13.64 -4.05
C PRO A 134 15.55 13.70 -4.98
N GLN A 135 16.11 12.55 -5.37
CA GLN A 135 17.29 12.47 -6.22
C GLN A 135 16.97 11.92 -7.61
N VAL A 136 16.08 12.61 -8.33
CA VAL A 136 16.10 12.73 -9.81
C VAL A 136 15.64 14.14 -10.16
#